data_AF-A0AAW2T173-F1
#
_entry.id   AF-A0AAW2T173-F1
#
_cell.length_a   1.000
_cell.length_b   1.000
_cell.length_c   1.000
_cell.angle_alpha   90.00
_cell.angle_beta   90.00
_cell.angle_gamma   90.00
#
_symmetry.space_group_name_H-M   'P 1'
#
loop_
_entity.id
_entity.type
_entity.pdbx_description
1 polymer ?
#
loop_
_entity_poly.entity_id
_entity_poly.type
_entity_poly.pdbx_seq_one_letter_code
_entity_poly.pdbx_strand_id
1 'polypeptide(L)'
;MIEEQEAVRGRLFTIQDVMQSTIRAWLQDRSLTVTHNLAVFGGCGLVLSIITGLFGINVDGIPGAENTPYAFGLFAGLLFFLGIVLIAVGLIYLGLKKPVDEEQVEVRKLELDELVKMFQHEAETHAQVHKPVSRHNLPPTAGDKFSEDADYVLIH
;
A
#
# COMPACT_ATOMS: atom_id res chain seq x y z
N MET A 1 32.34 11.48 16.88
CA MET A 1 32.49 10.90 15.52
C MET A 1 31.87 9.51 15.43
N ILE A 2 32.24 8.58 16.33
CA ILE A 2 31.67 7.22 16.37
C ILE A 2 30.18 7.20 16.78
N GLU A 3 29.82 8.02 17.76
CA GLU A 3 28.45 8.09 18.32
C GLU A 3 27.41 8.63 17.31
N GLU A 4 27.83 9.61 16.49
CA GLU A 4 27.06 10.12 15.34
C GLU A 4 26.80 9.02 14.29
N GLN A 5 27.78 8.15 14.03
CA GLN A 5 27.62 7.04 13.09
C GLN A 5 26.73 5.92 13.64
N GLU A 6 26.78 5.63 14.94
CA GLU A 6 25.86 4.69 15.58
C GLU A 6 24.42 5.19 15.55
N ALA A 7 24.19 6.49 15.77
CA ALA A 7 22.87 7.10 15.64
C ALA A 7 22.30 7.02 14.21
N VAL A 8 23.13 7.25 13.19
CA VAL A 8 22.73 7.09 11.78
C VAL A 8 22.46 5.62 11.44
N ARG A 9 23.25 4.69 11.98
CA ARG A 9 23.08 3.24 11.78
C ARG A 9 21.78 2.74 12.40
N GLY A 10 21.42 3.21 13.60
CA GLY A 10 20.16 2.90 14.25
C GLY A 10 18.95 3.36 13.42
N ARG A 11 19.00 4.59 12.89
CA ARG A 11 17.95 5.14 12.02
C ARG A 11 17.81 4.36 10.70
N LEU A 12 18.93 3.95 10.10
CA LEU A 12 18.92 3.14 8.89
C LEU A 12 18.24 1.78 9.12
N PHE A 13 18.50 1.16 10.29
CA PHE A 13 17.88 -0.11 10.66
C PHE A 13 16.37 0.03 10.85
N THR A 14 15.91 1.12 11.50
CA THR A 14 14.47 1.42 11.62
C THR A 14 13.81 1.65 10.26
N ILE A 15 14.47 2.37 9.35
CA ILE A 15 13.94 2.60 7.98
C ILE A 15 13.84 1.28 7.20
N GLN A 16 14.84 0.41 7.30
CA GLN A 16 14.81 -0.90 6.66
C GLN A 16 13.63 -1.75 7.16
N ASP A 17 13.38 -1.73 8.47
CA ASP A 17 12.27 -2.48 9.07
C ASP A 17 10.90 -1.94 8.63
N VAL A 18 10.71 -0.61 8.60
CA VAL A 18 9.49 0.03 8.10
C VAL A 18 9.28 -0.25 6.60
N MET A 19 10.34 -0.21 5.81
CA MET A 19 10.25 -0.53 4.38
C MET A 19 9.87 -2.00 4.15
N GLN A 20 10.52 -2.93 4.86
CA GLN A 20 10.23 -4.36 4.74
C GLN A 20 8.82 -4.71 5.19
N SER A 21 8.35 -4.15 6.30
CA SER A 21 6.99 -4.35 6.79
C SER A 21 5.95 -3.80 5.80
N THR A 22 6.20 -2.63 5.21
CA THR A 22 5.33 -2.03 4.17
C THR A 22 5.25 -2.91 2.92
N ILE A 23 6.39 -3.41 2.42
CA ILE A 23 6.43 -4.29 1.24
C ILE A 23 5.68 -5.60 1.51
N ARG A 24 5.84 -6.19 2.69
CA ARG A 24 5.12 -7.41 3.06
C ARG A 24 3.61 -7.21 3.11
N ALA A 25 3.16 -6.12 3.74
CA ALA A 25 1.75 -5.77 3.78
C ALA A 25 1.17 -5.58 2.37
N TRP A 26 1.90 -4.89 1.49
CA TRP A 26 1.49 -4.69 0.10
C TRP A 26 1.41 -6.00 -0.69
N LEU A 27 2.40 -6.88 -0.56
CA LEU A 27 2.40 -8.20 -1.20
C LEU A 27 1.24 -9.07 -0.71
N GLN A 28 0.97 -9.05 0.60
CA GLN A 28 -0.12 -9.82 1.19
C GLN A 28 -1.48 -9.32 0.69
N ASP A 29 -1.66 -8.01 0.57
CA ASP A 29 -2.88 -7.41 0.06
C ASP A 29 -3.13 -7.74 -1.43
N ARG A 30 -2.06 -7.70 -2.23
CA ARG A 30 -2.10 -8.10 -3.64
C ARG A 30 -2.39 -9.59 -3.80
N SER A 31 -1.72 -10.43 -3.01
CA SER A 31 -1.89 -11.89 -2.99
C SER A 31 -3.32 -12.29 -2.63
N LEU A 32 -3.90 -11.63 -1.62
CA LEU A 32 -5.28 -11.88 -1.19
C LEU A 32 -6.27 -11.58 -2.32
N THR A 33 -6.06 -10.48 -3.05
CA THR A 33 -6.91 -10.11 -4.20
C THR A 33 -6.80 -11.12 -5.36
N VAL A 34 -5.59 -11.56 -5.69
CA VAL A 34 -5.37 -12.54 -6.78
C VAL A 34 -5.91 -13.91 -6.43
N THR A 35 -5.63 -14.39 -5.22
CA THR A 35 -6.07 -15.71 -4.73
C THR A 35 -7.59 -15.78 -4.67
N HIS A 36 -8.24 -14.69 -4.27
CA HIS A 36 -9.69 -14.60 -4.20
C HIS A 36 -10.35 -14.68 -5.58
N ASN A 37 -9.85 -13.90 -6.56
CA ASN A 37 -10.37 -13.95 -7.93
C ASN A 37 -10.16 -15.34 -8.55
N LEU A 38 -8.99 -15.93 -8.34
CA LEU A 38 -8.68 -17.28 -8.81
C LEU A 38 -9.58 -18.34 -8.15
N ALA A 39 -9.93 -18.17 -6.87
CA ALA A 39 -10.84 -19.06 -6.16
C ALA A 39 -12.27 -18.99 -6.73
N VAL A 40 -12.77 -17.79 -7.09
CA VAL A 40 -14.08 -17.62 -7.73
C VAL A 40 -14.09 -18.31 -9.10
N PHE A 41 -13.11 -18.02 -9.96
CA PHE A 41 -13.04 -18.64 -11.28
C PHE A 41 -12.78 -20.14 -11.21
N GLY A 42 -11.88 -20.58 -10.33
CA GLY A 42 -11.55 -21.98 -10.13
C GLY A 42 -12.71 -22.80 -9.57
N GLY A 43 -13.44 -22.26 -8.59
CA GLY A 43 -14.62 -22.89 -8.02
C GLY A 43 -15.77 -23.00 -9.03
N CYS A 44 -16.06 -21.93 -9.77
CA CYS A 44 -17.05 -21.96 -10.84
C CYS A 44 -16.64 -22.95 -11.94
N GLY A 45 -15.37 -22.91 -12.37
CA GLY A 45 -14.83 -23.81 -13.38
C GLY A 45 -14.90 -25.28 -12.96
N LEU A 46 -14.63 -25.59 -11.69
CA LEU A 46 -14.74 -26.95 -11.14
C LEU A 46 -16.17 -27.48 -11.28
N VAL A 47 -17.17 -26.71 -10.83
CA VAL A 47 -18.59 -27.12 -10.88
C VAL A 47 -19.03 -27.35 -12.32
N LEU A 48 -18.72 -26.42 -13.22
CA LEU A 48 -19.07 -26.55 -14.64
C LEU A 48 -18.35 -27.74 -15.28
N SER A 49 -17.09 -28.00 -14.93
CA SER A 49 -16.32 -29.13 -15.48
C SER A 49 -16.87 -30.49 -15.05
N ILE A 50 -17.40 -30.59 -13.84
CA ILE A 50 -18.08 -31.82 -13.37
C ILE A 50 -19.37 -32.04 -14.16
N ILE A 51 -20.18 -30.99 -14.35
CA ILE A 51 -21.44 -31.07 -15.09
C ILE A 51 -21.16 -31.44 -16.56
N THR A 52 -20.26 -30.71 -17.23
CA THR A 52 -19.92 -31.01 -18.64
C THR A 52 -19.27 -32.37 -18.79
N GLY A 53 -18.43 -32.81 -17.85
CA GLY A 53 -17.82 -34.13 -17.84
C GLY A 53 -18.85 -35.26 -17.72
N LEU A 54 -19.86 -35.11 -16.86
CA LEU A 54 -20.93 -36.10 -16.68
C LEU A 54 -21.75 -36.29 -17.96
N PHE A 55 -22.16 -35.19 -18.59
CA PHE A 55 -22.89 -35.23 -19.87
C PHE A 55 -21.98 -35.59 -21.06
N GLY A 56 -20.68 -35.33 -20.98
CA GLY A 56 -19.70 -35.67 -22.01
C GLY A 56 -19.35 -37.15 -22.07
N ILE A 57 -19.42 -37.87 -20.95
CA ILE A 57 -19.23 -39.33 -20.91
C ILE A 57 -20.46 -40.06 -21.49
N ASN A 58 -21.63 -39.45 -21.46
CA ASN A 58 -22.88 -40.02 -21.93
C ASN A 58 -23.59 -39.08 -22.93
N VAL A 59 -22.96 -38.85 -24.08
CA VAL A 59 -23.49 -37.94 -25.13
C VAL A 59 -24.83 -38.43 -25.71
N ASP A 60 -25.06 -39.76 -25.73
CA ASP A 60 -26.35 -40.39 -26.06
C ASP A 60 -27.42 -40.19 -24.97
N GLY A 61 -27.04 -39.71 -23.78
CA GLY A 61 -27.89 -39.55 -22.61
C GLY A 61 -28.39 -38.14 -22.38
N ILE A 62 -28.23 -37.21 -23.34
CA ILE A 62 -28.90 -35.91 -23.27
C ILE A 62 -30.41 -36.16 -23.39
N PRO A 63 -31.18 -36.03 -22.30
CA PRO A 63 -32.59 -36.36 -22.31
C PRO A 63 -33.33 -35.45 -23.30
N GLY A 64 -33.99 -36.04 -24.29
CA GLY A 64 -34.69 -35.32 -25.36
C GLY A 64 -33.95 -35.19 -26.69
N ALA A 65 -32.71 -35.68 -26.80
CA ALA A 65 -31.93 -35.64 -28.05
C ALA A 65 -32.56 -36.45 -29.20
N GLU A 66 -33.30 -37.53 -28.91
CA GLU A 66 -33.97 -38.35 -29.92
C GLU A 66 -35.00 -37.58 -30.76
N ASN A 67 -35.65 -36.57 -30.16
CA ASN A 67 -36.75 -35.82 -30.81
C ASN A 67 -36.39 -34.36 -31.12
N THR A 68 -35.22 -33.87 -30.71
CA THR A 68 -34.83 -32.47 -30.91
C THR A 68 -33.37 -32.34 -31.36
N PRO A 69 -33.10 -31.97 -32.64
CA PRO A 69 -31.74 -31.82 -33.16
C PRO A 69 -30.96 -30.65 -32.53
N TYR A 70 -31.65 -29.76 -31.80
CA TYR A 70 -31.09 -28.60 -31.11
C TYR A 70 -30.83 -28.83 -29.60
N ALA A 71 -31.07 -30.05 -29.08
CA ALA A 71 -30.90 -30.36 -27.65
C ALA A 71 -29.51 -30.02 -27.10
N PHE A 72 -28.46 -30.35 -27.85
CA PHE A 72 -27.08 -30.04 -27.47
C PHE A 72 -26.82 -28.53 -27.38
N GLY A 73 -27.33 -27.74 -28.34
CA GLY A 73 -27.19 -26.29 -28.34
C GLY A 73 -27.93 -25.63 -27.18
N LEU A 74 -29.14 -26.12 -26.85
CA LEU A 74 -29.90 -25.68 -25.69
C LEU A 74 -29.16 -25.97 -24.38
N PHE A 75 -28.63 -27.18 -24.24
CA PHE A 75 -27.84 -27.57 -23.07
C PHE A 75 -26.57 -26.71 -22.92
N ALA A 76 -25.82 -26.53 -24.00
CA ALA A 76 -24.63 -25.68 -24.01
C ALA A 76 -24.97 -24.22 -23.65
N GLY A 77 -26.06 -23.68 -24.20
CA GLY A 77 -26.54 -22.33 -23.88
C GLY A 77 -26.96 -22.19 -22.42
N LEU A 78 -27.68 -23.18 -21.86
CA LEU A 78 -28.07 -23.20 -20.46
C LEU A 78 -26.84 -23.27 -19.55
N LEU A 79 -25.83 -24.07 -19.91
CA LEU A 79 -24.61 -24.24 -19.13
C LEU A 79 -23.74 -22.97 -19.17
N PHE A 80 -23.69 -22.28 -20.32
CA PHE A 80 -23.07 -20.96 -20.44
C PHE A 80 -23.77 -19.91 -19.57
N PHE A 81 -25.10 -19.88 -19.60
CA PHE A 81 -25.89 -18.98 -18.75
C PHE A 81 -25.67 -19.29 -17.26
N LEU A 82 -25.67 -20.56 -16.88
CA LEU A 82 -25.36 -21.00 -15.52
C LEU A 82 -23.96 -20.54 -15.08
N GLY A 83 -22.98 -20.60 -15.98
CA GLY A 83 -21.64 -20.07 -15.74
C GLY A 83 -21.62 -18.57 -15.47
N ILE A 84 -22.37 -17.77 -16.23
CA ILE A 84 -22.51 -16.33 -15.99
C ILE A 84 -23.14 -16.07 -14.61
N VAL A 85 -24.21 -16.80 -14.27
CA VAL A 85 -24.88 -16.66 -12.97
C VAL A 85 -23.93 -17.05 -11.82
N LEU A 86 -23.20 -18.15 -11.95
CA LEU A 86 -22.23 -18.59 -10.96
C LEU A 86 -21.11 -17.58 -10.75
N ILE A 87 -20.59 -17.00 -11.82
CA ILE A 87 -19.59 -15.92 -11.74
C ILE A 87 -20.21 -14.71 -11.06
N ALA A 88 -21.38 -14.24 -11.48
CA ALA A 88 -22.03 -13.07 -10.89
C ALA A 88 -22.32 -13.26 -9.38
N VAL A 89 -22.85 -14.42 -9.00
CA VAL A 89 -23.09 -14.77 -7.59
C VAL A 89 -21.76 -14.89 -6.85
N GLY A 90 -20.75 -15.54 -7.43
CA GLY A 90 -19.40 -15.61 -6.87
C GLY A 90 -18.85 -14.22 -6.60
N LEU A 91 -18.95 -13.30 -7.56
CA LEU A 91 -18.51 -11.92 -7.42
C LEU A 91 -19.29 -11.13 -6.34
N ILE A 92 -20.59 -11.36 -6.20
CA ILE A 92 -21.46 -10.71 -5.19
C ILE A 92 -21.18 -11.26 -3.79
N TYR A 93 -21.12 -12.58 -3.65
CA TYR A 93 -21.11 -13.27 -2.35
C TYR A 93 -19.71 -13.34 -1.75
N LEU A 94 -18.70 -13.57 -2.59
CA LEU A 94 -17.30 -13.52 -2.18
C LEU A 94 -16.78 -12.08 -2.18
N GLY A 95 -17.46 -11.18 -2.89
CA GLY A 95 -17.21 -9.75 -2.88
C GLY A 95 -15.90 -9.44 -3.59
N LEU A 96 -15.97 -8.91 -4.82
CA LEU A 96 -14.83 -8.18 -5.36
C LEU A 96 -14.39 -7.19 -4.27
N LYS A 97 -13.17 -7.35 -3.78
CA LYS A 97 -12.44 -6.20 -3.30
C LYS A 97 -12.44 -5.24 -4.48
N LYS A 98 -13.33 -4.25 -4.44
CA LYS A 98 -13.51 -3.29 -5.52
C LYS A 98 -12.10 -2.77 -5.84
N PRO A 99 -11.70 -2.72 -7.12
CA PRO A 99 -10.46 -2.05 -7.48
C PRO A 99 -10.50 -0.69 -6.80
N VAL A 100 -9.39 -0.29 -6.16
CA VAL A 100 -9.29 1.00 -5.46
C VAL A 100 -9.87 2.05 -6.40
N ASP A 101 -11.02 2.58 -6.01
CA ASP A 101 -11.82 3.47 -6.85
C ASP A 101 -10.93 4.67 -7.18
N GLU A 102 -10.93 5.14 -8.43
CA GLU A 102 -10.05 6.25 -8.84
C GLU A 102 -10.24 7.48 -7.91
N GLU A 103 -11.46 7.65 -7.40
CA GLU A 103 -11.83 8.64 -6.39
C GLU A 103 -11.06 8.47 -5.07
N GLN A 104 -10.86 7.24 -4.59
CA GLN A 104 -10.04 6.98 -3.39
C GLN A 104 -8.56 7.25 -3.63
N VAL A 105 -8.06 7.06 -4.86
CA VAL A 105 -6.68 7.40 -5.22
C VAL A 105 -6.49 8.91 -5.21
N GLU A 106 -7.46 9.67 -5.69
CA GLU A 106 -7.41 11.13 -5.74
C GLU A 106 -7.44 11.74 -4.34
N VAL A 107 -8.32 11.25 -3.45
CA VAL A 107 -8.35 11.70 -2.03
C VAL A 107 -7.03 11.41 -1.32
N ARG A 108 -6.46 10.22 -1.50
CA ARG A 108 -5.16 9.85 -0.93
C ARG A 108 -4.01 10.74 -1.42
N LYS A 109 -4.05 11.17 -2.69
CA LYS A 109 -3.06 12.10 -3.23
C LYS A 109 -3.20 13.49 -2.59
N LEU A 110 -4.42 13.96 -2.37
CA LEU A 110 -4.67 15.23 -1.68
C LEU A 110 -4.18 15.20 -0.23
N GLU A 111 -4.48 14.13 0.51
CA GLU A 111 -3.98 13.93 1.88
C GLU A 111 -2.45 13.92 1.94
N LEU A 112 -1.79 13.25 0.99
CA LEU A 112 -0.33 13.17 0.94
C LEU A 112 0.29 14.55 0.62
N ASP A 113 -0.33 15.31 -0.28
CA ASP A 113 0.12 16.66 -0.65
C ASP A 113 -0.01 17.65 0.52
N GLU A 114 -1.05 17.49 1.35
CA GLU A 114 -1.23 18.26 2.59
C GLU A 114 -0.15 17.91 3.63
N LEU A 115 0.14 16.62 3.81
CA LEU A 115 1.21 16.15 4.70
C LEU A 115 2.59 16.68 4.28
N VAL A 116 2.89 16.66 2.97
CA VAL A 116 4.13 17.22 2.43
C VAL A 116 4.24 18.72 2.72
N LYS A 117 3.14 19.47 2.58
CA LYS A 117 3.11 20.91 2.89
C LYS A 117 3.32 21.19 4.37
N MET A 118 2.71 20.41 5.27
CA MET A 118 2.96 20.52 6.71
C MET A 118 4.44 20.29 7.05
N PHE A 119 5.07 19.25 6.49
CA PHE A 119 6.49 18.98 6.71
C PHE A 119 7.41 20.07 6.14
N GLN A 120 7.11 20.60 4.95
CA GLN A 120 7.85 21.74 4.39
C GLN A 120 7.75 22.96 5.29
N HIS A 121 6.54 23.27 5.76
CA HIS A 121 6.30 24.40 6.66
C HIS A 121 7.06 24.24 7.99
N GLU A 122 7.04 23.04 8.57
CA GLU A 122 7.76 22.72 9.80
C GLU A 122 9.28 22.81 9.59
N ALA A 123 9.80 22.27 8.48
CA ALA A 123 11.23 22.36 8.12
C ALA A 123 11.69 23.81 7.91
N GLU A 124 10.90 24.65 7.23
CA GLU A 124 11.19 26.08 7.07
C GLU A 124 11.15 26.83 8.41
N THR A 125 10.21 26.48 9.28
CA THR A 125 10.09 27.08 10.61
C THR A 125 11.28 26.68 11.48
N HIS A 126 11.72 25.41 11.44
CA HIS A 126 12.93 24.94 12.11
C HIS A 126 14.21 25.56 11.54
N ALA A 127 14.29 25.79 10.22
CA ALA A 127 15.41 26.50 9.60
C ALA A 127 15.49 27.97 10.04
N GLN A 128 14.35 28.63 10.30
CA GLN A 128 14.31 30.02 10.76
C GLN A 128 14.81 30.20 12.21
N VAL A 129 14.77 29.18 13.06
CA VAL A 129 15.36 29.21 14.40
C VAL A 129 16.90 29.27 14.34
N HIS A 130 17.49 28.89 13.20
CA HIS A 130 18.93 28.97 12.93
C HIS A 130 19.36 30.29 12.28
N LYS A 131 18.54 31.36 12.37
CA LYS A 131 19.05 32.72 12.12
C LYS A 131 20.07 33.04 13.22
N PRO A 132 21.34 33.35 12.90
CA PRO A 132 22.26 33.85 13.91
C PRO A 132 21.69 35.18 14.41
N VAL A 133 21.13 35.17 15.62
CA VAL A 133 20.83 36.41 16.34
C VAL A 133 22.13 37.19 16.37
N SER A 134 22.20 38.27 15.60
CA SER A 134 23.34 39.17 15.56
C SER A 134 23.62 39.62 16.99
N ARG A 135 24.78 39.21 17.54
CA ARG A 135 25.28 39.53 18.89
C ARG A 135 25.55 41.02 19.11
N HIS A 136 25.01 41.92 18.29
CA HIS A 136 25.30 43.35 18.33
C HIS A 136 24.34 44.17 19.20
N ASN A 137 23.28 43.58 19.74
CA ASN A 137 22.24 44.31 20.47
C ASN A 137 22.05 43.90 21.94
N LEU A 138 23.02 43.22 22.55
CA LEU A 138 22.97 42.93 23.99
C LEU A 138 23.58 44.10 24.79
N PRO A 139 22.89 44.62 25.82
CA PRO A 139 23.49 45.63 26.70
C PRO A 139 24.68 45.01 27.45
N PRO A 140 25.76 45.79 27.69
CA PRO A 140 26.97 45.27 28.31
C PRO A 140 26.65 44.66 29.68
N THR A 141 26.90 43.36 29.81
CA THR A 141 26.78 42.64 31.08
C THR A 141 27.99 42.94 31.94
N ALA A 142 27.79 43.02 33.26
CA ALA A 142 28.75 43.45 34.28
C ALA A 142 30.10 42.67 34.38
N GLY A 143 30.38 41.73 33.47
CA GLY A 143 31.66 41.04 33.35
C GLY A 143 32.71 41.78 32.49
N ASP A 144 32.32 42.80 31.73
CA ASP A 144 33.21 43.51 30.79
C ASP A 144 34.06 44.63 31.43
N LYS A 145 34.03 44.77 32.76
CA LYS A 145 34.74 45.83 33.51
C LYS A 145 36.03 45.40 34.20
N PHE A 146 36.49 44.15 34.02
CA PHE A 146 37.63 43.62 34.79
C PHE A 146 38.75 43.04 33.91
N SER A 147 39.22 43.78 32.91
CA SER A 147 40.40 43.38 32.13
C SER A 147 41.26 44.57 31.67
N GLU A 148 41.46 45.56 32.54
CA GLU A 148 42.49 46.61 32.37
C GLU A 148 43.28 46.81 33.67
N ASP A 149 43.82 45.73 34.28
CA ASP A 149 44.95 45.84 35.23
C ASP A 149 45.42 44.46 35.74
N ALA A 150 45.99 43.64 34.87
CA ALA A 150 46.75 42.48 35.32
C ALA A 150 48.09 42.45 34.60
N ASP A 151 49.05 43.15 35.21
CA ASP A 151 50.47 43.11 34.91
C ASP A 151 51.01 41.70 35.21
N TYR A 152 51.35 40.93 34.18
CA TYR A 152 51.95 39.60 34.33
C TYR A 152 53.46 39.70 34.04
N VAL A 153 54.28 39.58 35.08
CA VAL A 153 55.74 39.43 34.97
C VAL A 153 56.07 37.99 34.52
N LEU A 154 56.64 37.87 33.32
CA LEU A 154 57.29 36.65 32.82
C LEU A 154 58.64 36.46 33.54
N ILE A 155 58.75 35.42 34.37
CA ILE A 155 60.02 34.99 34.95
C ILE A 155 60.60 33.91 34.03
N HIS A 156 61.85 34.13 33.62
CA HIS A 156 62.66 33.30 32.73
C HIS A 156 63.41 32.20 33.48
#